data_AF-A0A3P7K7I1-F1
#
_entry.id   AF-A0A3P7K7I1-F1
#
_cell.length_a   1.000
_cell.length_b   1.000
_cell.length_c   1.000
_cell.angle_alpha   90.00
_cell.angle_beta   90.00
_cell.angle_gamma   90.00
#
_symmetry.space_group_name_H-M   'P 1'
#
loop_
_entity.id
_entity.type
_entity.pdbx_description
1 polymer ?
#
loop_
_entity_poly.entity_id
_entity_poly.type
_entity_poly.pdbx_seq_one_letter_code
_entity_poly.pdbx_strand_id
1 'polypeptide(L)'
;MSEEPFVTKNSSNQYEGFCIDLLNEMAAILKFNYTIIEVQDGSYGIEDETGRWNGIIGVLQRHEADLSVSALTITYSRVEVVG
;
A
#
# COMPACT_ATOMS: atom_id res chain seq x y z
N MET A 1 -5.15 8.77 -1.39
CA MET A 1 -5.60 8.39 -2.75
C MET A 1 -6.78 7.45 -2.63
N SER A 2 -7.92 7.75 -3.25
CA SER A 2 -9.11 6.88 -3.21
C SER A 2 -9.15 6.05 -4.49
N GLU A 3 -9.22 4.73 -4.35
CA GLU A 3 -9.28 3.76 -5.44
C GLU A 3 -10.54 2.94 -5.28
N GLU A 4 -11.68 3.45 -5.75
CA GLU A 4 -12.92 2.69 -5.70
C GLU A 4 -12.86 1.47 -6.66
N PRO A 5 -13.35 0.28 -6.23
CA PRO A 5 -14.00 -0.05 -4.96
C PRO A 5 -13.04 -0.64 -3.90
N PHE A 6 -11.73 -0.52 -4.09
CA PHE A 6 -10.69 -1.18 -3.29
C PHE A 6 -10.40 -0.47 -1.97
N VAL A 7 -10.17 0.85 -2.01
CA VAL A 7 -9.90 1.69 -0.84
C VAL A 7 -10.52 3.07 -1.02
N THR A 8 -11.44 3.44 -0.13
CA THR A 8 -12.08 4.76 -0.07
C THR A 8 -12.00 5.29 1.34
N LYS A 9 -12.00 6.61 1.50
CA LYS A 9 -12.08 7.28 2.80
C LYS A 9 -13.45 7.91 2.95
N ASN A 10 -14.20 7.50 3.98
CA ASN A 10 -15.54 8.03 4.22
C ASN A 10 -15.50 9.40 4.91
N SER A 11 -16.66 10.02 5.09
CA SER A 11 -16.82 11.34 5.72
C SER A 11 -16.31 11.42 7.18
N SER A 12 -16.11 10.26 7.82
CA SER A 12 -15.54 10.16 9.18
C SER A 12 -14.03 9.91 9.18
N ASN A 13 -13.36 10.06 8.03
CA ASN A 13 -11.94 9.77 7.82
C ASN A 13 -11.54 8.30 8.07
N GLN A 14 -12.49 7.38 8.02
CA GLN A 14 -12.20 5.94 8.11
C GLN A 14 -12.01 5.35 6.71
N TYR A 15 -11.08 4.41 6.59
CA TYR A 15 -10.85 3.67 5.34
C TYR A 15 -11.85 2.52 5.23
N GLU A 16 -12.39 2.32 4.04
CA GLU A 16 -13.33 1.25 3.69
C GLU A 16 -13.05 0.74 2.27
N GLY A 17 -13.61 -0.42 1.93
CA GLY A 17 -13.46 -1.04 0.62
C GLY A 17 -12.84 -2.43 0.69
N PHE A 18 -12.80 -3.12 -0.45
CA PHE A 18 -12.43 -4.54 -0.52
C PHE A 18 -11.05 -4.85 0.11
N CYS A 19 -10.06 -3.99 -0.12
CA CYS A 19 -8.72 -4.17 0.42
C CYS A 19 -8.67 -4.00 1.94
N ILE A 20 -9.53 -3.14 2.49
CA ILE A 20 -9.64 -2.92 3.94
C ILE A 20 -10.31 -4.11 4.61
N ASP A 21 -11.38 -4.64 4.01
CA ASP A 21 -12.07 -5.83 4.51
C ASP A 21 -11.13 -7.05 4.52
N LEU A 22 -10.38 -7.25 3.44
CA LEU A 22 -9.36 -8.30 3.36
C LEU A 22 -8.30 -8.15 4.46
N LEU A 23 -7.80 -6.94 4.69
CA LEU A 23 -6.79 -6.68 5.70
C LEU A 23 -7.32 -6.94 7.12
N ASN A 24 -8.58 -6.58 7.39
CA ASN A 24 -9.28 -6.88 8.64
C ASN A 24 -9.39 -8.39 8.89
N GLU A 25 -9.80 -9.17 7.89
CA GLU A 25 -9.88 -10.63 7.99
C GLU A 25 -8.51 -11.26 8.22
N MET A 26 -7.48 -10.79 7.49
CA MET A 26 -6.10 -11.23 7.70
C MET A 26 -5.62 -10.92 9.13
N ALA A 27 -5.88 -9.71 9.63
CA ALA A 27 -5.53 -9.32 11.00
C ALA A 27 -6.23 -10.20 12.04
N ALA A 28 -7.50 -10.54 11.82
CA ALA A 28 -8.28 -11.42 12.70
C ALA A 28 -7.75 -12.87 12.71
N ILE A 29 -7.34 -13.40 11.55
CA ILE A 29 -6.82 -14.76 11.40
C ILE A 29 -5.39 -14.87 11.93
N LEU A 30 -4.52 -13.96 11.50
CA LEU A 30 -3.07 -13.99 11.78
C LEU A 30 -2.69 -13.28 13.09
N LYS A 31 -3.65 -12.60 13.75
CA LYS A 31 -3.48 -11.93 15.05
C LYS A 31 -2.43 -10.83 15.06
N PHE A 32 -2.42 -9.98 14.02
CA PHE A 32 -1.61 -8.76 13.99
C PHE A 32 -2.46 -7.50 14.09
N ASN A 33 -1.83 -6.40 14.49
CA ASN A 33 -2.39 -5.05 14.39
C ASN A 33 -1.70 -4.31 13.25
N TYR A 34 -2.40 -3.37 12.63
CA TYR A 34 -1.86 -2.57 11.54
C TYR A 34 -2.26 -1.10 11.68
N THR A 35 -1.48 -0.24 11.04
CA THR A 35 -1.81 1.18 10.84
C THR A 35 -1.73 1.46 9.35
N ILE A 36 -2.71 2.18 8.82
CA ILE A 36 -2.72 2.58 7.40
C ILE A 36 -1.92 3.87 7.25
N ILE A 37 -0.98 3.87 6.32
CA ILE A 37 -0.20 5.05 5.93
C ILE A 37 -0.59 5.43 4.51
N GLU A 38 -1.03 6.67 4.31
CA GLU A 38 -1.21 7.22 2.97
C GLU A 38 0.13 7.76 2.45
N VAL A 39 0.54 7.33 1.25
CA VAL A 39 1.70 7.90 0.57
C VAL A 39 1.43 9.36 0.19
N GLN A 40 2.39 10.24 0.48
CA GLN A 40 2.22 11.69 0.34
C GLN A 40 2.02 12.13 -1.12
N ASP A 41 2.63 11.44 -2.06
CA ASP A 41 2.58 11.76 -3.49
C ASP A 41 1.42 11.09 -4.23
N GLY A 42 0.68 10.17 -3.58
CA GLY A 42 -0.36 9.38 -4.23
C GLY A 42 0.14 8.50 -5.38
N SER A 43 1.45 8.26 -5.50
CA SER A 43 2.03 7.48 -6.59
C SER A 43 2.15 6.01 -6.20
N TYR A 44 2.01 5.12 -7.20
CA TYR A 44 2.37 3.72 -7.02
C TYR A 44 3.87 3.52 -6.87
N GLY A 45 4.68 4.27 -7.62
CA GLY A 45 6.12 4.14 -7.63
C GLY A 45 6.69 4.13 -9.05
N ILE A 46 7.63 5.04 -9.27
CA ILE A 46 8.49 5.16 -10.44
C ILE A 46 9.94 5.16 -9.94
N GLU A 47 10.79 4.40 -10.61
CA GLU A 47 12.23 4.34 -10.34
C GLU A 47 12.94 5.53 -10.99
N ASP A 48 13.85 6.17 -10.26
CA ASP A 48 14.78 7.14 -10.84
C ASP A 48 16.06 6.46 -11.37
N GLU A 49 16.91 7.21 -12.07
CA GLU A 49 18.17 6.69 -12.63
C GLU A 49 19.15 6.17 -11.56
N THR A 50 18.90 6.46 -10.28
CA THR A 50 19.72 6.03 -9.14
C THR A 50 19.20 4.77 -8.47
N GLY A 51 18.11 4.18 -8.97
CA GLY A 51 17.47 2.99 -8.41
C GLY A 51 16.58 3.29 -7.18
N ARG A 52 16.27 4.56 -6.92
CA ARG A 52 15.37 4.96 -5.83
C ARG A 52 13.95 5.06 -6.35
N TRP A 53 13.02 4.56 -5.55
CA TRP A 53 11.60 4.59 -5.86
C TRP A 53 10.87 5.66 -5.07
N ASN A 54 9.89 6.30 -5.72
CA ASN A 54 8.87 7.11 -5.05
C ASN A 54 7.60 6.28 -4.74
N GLY A 55 6.54 6.93 -4.27
CA GLY A 55 5.25 6.28 -4.05
C GLY A 55 5.29 5.10 -3.09
N ILE A 56 4.32 4.20 -3.29
CA ILE A 56 4.17 2.97 -2.50
C ILE A 56 5.45 2.12 -2.51
N ILE A 57 6.04 1.89 -3.68
CA ILE A 57 7.26 1.09 -3.80
C ILE A 57 8.43 1.73 -3.03
N GLY A 58 8.56 3.05 -3.08
CA GLY A 58 9.59 3.77 -2.33
C GLY A 58 9.46 3.64 -0.82
N VAL A 59 8.23 3.71 -0.30
CA VAL A 59 7.95 3.51 1.14
C VAL A 59 8.31 2.09 1.57
N LEU A 60 8.00 1.09 0.76
CA LEU A 60 8.41 -0.30 1.00
C LEU A 60 9.94 -0.46 0.94
N GLN A 61 10.60 0.11 -0.08
CA GLN A 61 12.06 0.08 -0.25
C GLN A 61 12.81 0.66 0.96
N ARG A 62 12.25 1.72 1.57
CA ARG A 62 12.83 2.37 2.76
C ARG A 62 12.41 1.71 4.08
N HIS A 63 11.64 0.63 4.03
CA HIS A 63 11.06 -0.05 5.20
C HIS A 63 10.21 0.88 6.09
N GLU A 64 9.54 1.85 5.48
CA GLU A 64 8.60 2.75 6.17
C GLU A 64 7.20 2.10 6.28
N ALA A 65 6.94 1.05 5.50
CA ALA A 65 5.76 0.19 5.61
C ALA A 65 6.16 -1.27 5.33
N ASP A 66 5.46 -2.21 5.95
CA ASP A 66 5.71 -3.65 5.79
C ASP A 66 4.85 -4.30 4.70
N LEU A 67 3.71 -3.68 4.36
CA LEU A 67 2.74 -4.21 3.42
C LEU A 67 2.07 -3.07 2.65
N SER A 68 1.89 -3.29 1.34
CA SER A 68 0.95 -2.50 0.54
C SER A 68 -0.28 -3.33 0.22
N VAL A 69 -1.45 -2.75 0.47
CA VAL A 69 -2.74 -3.33 0.06
C VAL A 69 -3.45 -2.32 -0.84
N SER A 70 -3.18 -2.44 -2.13
CA SER A 70 -3.82 -1.64 -3.19
C SER A 70 -3.88 -2.44 -4.50
N ALA A 71 -4.47 -1.86 -5.54
CA ALA A 71 -4.51 -2.49 -6.87
C ALA A 71 -3.14 -2.40 -7.59
N LEU A 72 -2.08 -2.84 -6.93
CA LEU A 72 -0.72 -2.79 -7.45
C LEU A 72 -0.50 -3.87 -8.51
N THR A 73 -0.22 -3.45 -9.75
CA THR A 73 0.22 -4.36 -10.80
C THR A 73 1.59 -4.95 -10.44
N ILE A 74 1.66 -6.29 -10.36
CA ILE A 74 2.90 -7.04 -10.16
C ILE A 74 3.74 -6.93 -11.44
N THR A 75 4.93 -6.34 -11.31
CA THR A 75 5.95 -6.29 -12.37
C THR A 75 7.27 -6.81 -11.82
N TYR A 76 8.13 -7.36 -12.68
CA TYR A 76 9.44 -7.89 -12.27
C TYR A 76 10.27 -6.87 -11.48
N SER A 77 10.35 -5.63 -11.98
CA SER A 77 11.08 -4.53 -11.33
C SER A 77 10.57 -4.16 -9.93
N ARG A 78 9.28 -4.37 -9.64
CA ARG A 78 8.71 -4.08 -8.31
C ARG A 78 8.97 -5.20 -7.32
N VAL A 79 9.02 -6.44 -7.79
CA VAL A 79 9.27 -7.61 -6.93
C VAL A 79 10.71 -7.61 -6.39
N GLU A 80 11.70 -7.18 -7.18
CA GLU A 80 13.09 -7.09 -6.72
C GLU A 80 13.29 -6.12 -5.55
N VAL A 81 12.38 -5.15 -5.38
CA VAL A 81 12.47 -4.10 -4.36
C VAL A 81 11.74 -4.48 -3.07
N VAL A 82 10.71 -5.31 -3.17
CA VAL A 82 9.77 -5.66 -2.08
C VAL A 82 10.11 -7.01 -1.43
N GLY A 83 11.29 -7.59 -1.75
CA GLY A 83 11.75 -8.90 -1.30
C GLY A 83 12.28 -8.96 0.13
#